data_AF-A0A4V4H1G1-F1
#
_entry.id   AF-A0A4V4H1G1-F1
#
_cell.length_a   1.000
_cell.length_b   1.000
_cell.length_c   1.000
_cell.angle_alpha   90.00
_cell.angle_beta   90.00
_cell.angle_gamma   90.00
#
_symmetry.space_group_name_H-M   'P 1'
#
loop_
_entity.id
_entity.type
_entity.pdbx_description
1 polymer ?
#
loop_
_entity_poly.entity_id
_entity_poly.type
_entity_poly.pdbx_seq_one_letter_code
_entity_poly.pdbx_strand_id
1 'polypeptide(L)'
;MKKSIEEIWKEGFLNEKSLVAPKINALYNQKSKGLVDKVKRMYRINLIAIVSMSIVFPIMYYFLDVIWQGVAVSILLLLTAWYSERQKRSIKTLDHGTTSLDYLKSLDRWLKDNISKNAKILGISYPLYFLIVISAMWSAWNKGPITSKMYQKYPDVIFIGSVPLFVWIITGVATLLILYFSGRIYRWEVRLMYGRVLDKLEETIAEMEKLKQG
;
A
#
# COMPACT_ATOMS: atom_id res chain seq x y z
N MET A 1 33.56 8.73 3.70
CA MET A 1 32.73 7.92 2.77
C MET A 1 31.74 7.10 3.58
N LYS A 2 30.45 7.17 3.29
CA LYS A 2 29.43 6.31 3.93
C LYS A 2 29.60 4.88 3.39
N LYS A 3 29.74 3.88 4.27
CA LYS A 3 29.88 2.45 3.90
C LYS A 3 28.72 2.03 2.98
N SER A 4 29.00 1.19 2.00
CA SER A 4 27.95 0.66 1.12
C SER A 4 27.01 -0.25 1.93
N ILE A 5 25.76 -0.40 1.49
CA ILE A 5 24.82 -1.35 2.13
C ILE A 5 25.48 -2.73 2.21
N GLU A 6 26.24 -3.15 1.21
CA GLU A 6 26.89 -4.45 1.19
C GLU A 6 28.04 -4.59 2.20
N GLU A 7 28.81 -3.53 2.45
CA GLU A 7 29.84 -3.50 3.50
C GLU A 7 29.23 -3.50 4.90
N ILE A 8 28.18 -2.72 5.10
CA ILE A 8 27.44 -2.68 6.37
C ILE A 8 26.82 -4.06 6.66
N TRP A 9 26.33 -4.72 5.62
CA TRP A 9 25.85 -6.09 5.71
C TRP A 9 26.98 -7.03 6.12
N LYS A 10 28.11 -7.00 5.40
CA LYS A 10 29.25 -7.88 5.67
C LYS A 10 29.75 -7.77 7.12
N GLU A 11 29.83 -6.56 7.66
CA GLU A 11 30.29 -6.32 9.03
C GLU A 11 29.30 -6.80 10.11
N GLY A 12 27.99 -6.63 9.91
CA GLY A 12 26.97 -7.16 10.82
C GLY A 12 26.86 -8.69 10.82
N PHE A 13 27.27 -9.34 9.72
CA PHE A 13 27.33 -10.81 9.62
C PHE A 13 28.65 -11.41 10.14
N LEU A 14 29.76 -10.66 10.10
CA LEU A 14 31.08 -11.15 10.52
C LEU A 14 31.26 -11.22 12.05
N ASN A 15 30.43 -10.51 12.83
CA ASN A 15 30.50 -10.48 14.30
C ASN A 15 29.61 -11.53 15.01
N GLU A 16 29.06 -12.50 14.27
CA GLU A 16 28.27 -13.61 14.85
C GLU A 16 29.16 -14.62 15.58
N LYS A 17 29.39 -14.41 16.88
CA LYS A 17 29.88 -15.47 17.79
C LYS A 17 28.76 -16.37 18.33
N SER A 18 27.54 -16.31 17.78
CA SER A 18 26.33 -16.77 18.48
C SER A 18 25.58 -17.96 17.88
N LEU A 19 26.13 -18.68 16.88
CA LEU A 19 25.53 -19.95 16.42
C LEU A 19 26.60 -21.02 16.27
N VAL A 20 26.23 -22.23 16.67
CA VAL A 20 27.04 -23.43 16.97
C VAL A 20 27.99 -23.88 15.82
N ALA A 21 27.80 -23.41 14.58
CA ALA A 21 28.69 -23.73 13.46
C ALA A 21 28.72 -22.63 12.37
N PRO A 22 29.89 -22.29 11.78
CA PRO A 22 30.04 -21.25 10.75
C PRO A 22 29.14 -21.42 9.51
N LYS A 23 28.84 -22.67 9.12
CA LYS A 23 27.96 -22.98 7.96
C LYS A 23 26.50 -22.60 8.21
N ILE A 24 26.02 -22.71 9.46
CA ILE A 24 24.65 -22.35 9.83
C ILE A 24 24.48 -20.83 9.80
N ASN A 25 25.45 -20.09 10.38
CA ASN A 25 25.52 -18.63 10.26
C ASN A 25 25.44 -18.18 8.79
N ALA A 26 26.32 -18.72 7.93
CA ALA A 26 26.35 -18.35 6.52
C ALA A 26 24.99 -18.55 5.81
N LEU A 27 24.27 -19.64 6.11
CA LEU A 27 22.97 -19.95 5.54
C LEU A 27 21.89 -18.94 5.97
N TYR A 28 21.78 -18.64 7.26
CA TYR A 28 20.81 -17.65 7.76
C TYR A 28 21.13 -16.24 7.29
N ASN A 29 22.41 -15.93 7.10
CA ASN A 29 22.85 -14.64 6.58
C ASN A 29 22.41 -14.44 5.14
N GLN A 30 22.55 -15.48 4.32
CA GLN A 30 22.04 -15.49 2.96
C GLN A 30 20.49 -15.43 2.91
N LYS A 31 19.81 -16.16 3.80
CA LYS A 31 18.34 -16.15 3.93
C LYS A 31 17.83 -14.76 4.31
N SER A 32 18.47 -14.10 5.27
CA SER A 32 18.20 -12.72 5.69
C SER A 32 18.36 -11.72 4.53
N LYS A 33 19.45 -11.84 3.75
CA LYS A 33 19.68 -11.04 2.54
C LYS A 33 18.56 -11.21 1.53
N GLY A 34 18.21 -12.46 1.22
CA GLY A 34 17.12 -12.78 0.31
C GLY A 34 15.79 -12.17 0.73
N LEU A 35 15.44 -12.21 2.03
CA LEU A 35 14.20 -11.63 2.55
C LEU A 35 14.16 -10.11 2.41
N VAL A 36 15.22 -9.43 2.82
CA VAL A 36 15.26 -7.98 2.77
C VAL A 36 15.26 -7.47 1.34
N ASP A 37 16.01 -8.12 0.45
CA ASP A 37 16.02 -7.78 -0.98
C ASP A 37 14.65 -8.03 -1.62
N LYS A 38 13.94 -9.09 -1.21
CA LYS A 38 12.57 -9.34 -1.65
C LYS A 38 11.60 -8.23 -1.21
N VAL A 39 11.66 -7.80 0.05
CA VAL A 39 10.86 -6.67 0.55
C VAL A 39 11.13 -5.40 -0.25
N LYS A 40 12.41 -5.03 -0.44
CA LYS A 40 12.82 -3.85 -1.23
C LYS A 40 12.34 -3.94 -2.68
N ARG A 41 12.44 -5.12 -3.29
CA ARG A 41 11.99 -5.37 -4.66
C ARG A 41 10.48 -5.19 -4.79
N MET A 42 9.69 -5.70 -3.84
CA MET A 42 8.24 -5.53 -3.85
C MET A 42 7.82 -4.06 -3.71
N TYR A 43 8.47 -3.29 -2.84
CA TYR A 43 8.27 -1.83 -2.77
C TYR A 43 8.58 -1.14 -4.10
N ARG A 44 9.66 -1.54 -4.80
CA ARG A 44 10.02 -0.99 -6.10
C ARG A 44 8.96 -1.31 -7.17
N ILE A 45 8.50 -2.56 -7.23
CA ILE A 45 7.46 -2.99 -8.18
C ILE A 45 6.15 -2.23 -7.91
N ASN A 46 5.75 -2.12 -6.64
CA ASN A 46 4.54 -1.39 -6.26
C ASN A 46 4.63 0.09 -6.69
N LEU A 47 5.76 0.76 -6.46
CA LEU A 47 5.96 2.14 -6.90
C LEU A 47 5.84 2.28 -8.43
N ILE A 48 6.47 1.38 -9.19
CA ILE A 48 6.39 1.38 -10.66
C ILE A 48 4.94 1.20 -11.09
N ALA A 49 4.22 0.23 -10.50
CA ALA A 49 2.82 -0.02 -10.82
C ALA A 49 1.93 1.22 -10.55
N ILE A 50 2.10 1.89 -9.41
CA ILE A 50 1.35 3.11 -9.08
C ILE A 50 1.64 4.22 -10.09
N VAL A 51 2.91 4.44 -10.45
CA VAL A 51 3.29 5.46 -11.44
C VAL A 51 2.74 5.13 -12.82
N SER A 52 2.85 3.88 -13.26
CA SER A 52 2.26 3.42 -14.53
C SER A 52 0.74 3.63 -14.55
N MET A 53 0.03 3.26 -13.48
CA MET A 53 -1.42 3.46 -13.38
C MET A 53 -1.79 4.94 -13.41
N SER A 54 -0.97 5.83 -12.84
CA SER A 54 -1.22 7.28 -12.90
C SER A 54 -1.18 7.86 -14.32
N ILE A 55 -0.58 7.15 -15.27
CA ILE A 55 -0.58 7.53 -16.69
C ILE A 55 -1.76 6.87 -17.43
N VAL A 56 -2.08 5.62 -17.09
CA VAL A 56 -3.15 4.85 -17.73
C VAL A 56 -4.55 5.39 -17.39
N PHE A 57 -4.80 5.77 -16.13
CA PHE A 57 -6.14 6.21 -15.70
C PHE A 57 -6.68 7.44 -16.45
N PRO A 58 -5.91 8.53 -16.67
CA PRO A 58 -6.38 9.68 -17.45
C PRO A 58 -6.73 9.32 -18.89
N ILE A 59 -5.93 8.44 -19.52
CA ILE A 59 -6.19 7.97 -20.89
C ILE A 59 -7.50 7.19 -20.93
N MET A 60 -7.70 6.27 -19.99
CA MET A 60 -8.95 5.52 -19.89
C MET A 60 -10.16 6.44 -19.64
N TYR A 61 -10.03 7.41 -18.74
CA TYR A 61 -11.11 8.35 -18.40
C TYR A 61 -11.39 9.37 -19.52
N TYR A 62 -10.41 9.67 -20.38
CA TYR A 62 -10.62 10.46 -21.58
C TYR A 62 -11.62 9.80 -22.53
N PHE A 63 -11.49 8.49 -22.78
CA PHE A 63 -12.45 7.73 -23.61
C PHE A 63 -13.86 7.60 -23.00
N LEU A 64 -14.01 7.93 -21.72
CA LEU A 64 -15.28 7.95 -21.00
C LEU A 64 -15.85 9.38 -20.86
N ASP A 65 -15.21 10.38 -21.48
CA ASP A 65 -15.54 11.80 -21.37
C ASP A 65 -15.59 12.34 -19.93
N VAL A 66 -14.72 11.82 -19.06
CA VAL A 66 -14.57 12.17 -17.63
C VAL A 66 -13.10 12.44 -17.27
N ILE A 67 -12.37 13.12 -18.18
CA ILE A 67 -10.91 13.31 -18.06
C ILE A 67 -10.50 13.93 -16.71
N TRP A 68 -11.28 14.86 -16.16
CA TRP A 68 -10.96 15.54 -14.90
C TRP A 68 -10.93 14.58 -13.70
N GLN A 69 -11.83 13.59 -13.68
CA GLN A 69 -11.80 12.52 -12.69
C GLN A 69 -10.58 11.62 -12.87
N GLY A 70 -10.19 11.34 -14.12
CA GLY A 70 -8.95 10.63 -14.42
C GLY A 70 -7.71 11.35 -13.88
N VAL A 71 -7.63 12.67 -14.11
CA VAL A 71 -6.57 13.53 -13.55
C VAL A 71 -6.57 13.51 -12.02
N ALA A 72 -7.75 13.56 -11.38
CA ALA A 72 -7.87 13.47 -9.93
C ALA A 72 -7.35 12.14 -9.37
N VAL A 73 -7.69 11.01 -10.02
CA VAL A 73 -7.13 9.68 -9.67
C VAL A 73 -5.61 9.69 -9.78
N SER A 74 -5.06 10.25 -10.85
CA SER A 74 -3.61 10.34 -11.07
C SER A 74 -2.90 11.16 -10.01
N ILE A 75 -3.46 12.30 -9.61
CA ILE A 75 -2.90 13.11 -8.52
C ILE A 75 -2.85 12.28 -7.22
N LEU A 76 -3.92 11.57 -6.87
CA LEU A 76 -3.94 10.71 -5.68
C LEU A 76 -2.91 9.57 -5.76
N LEU A 77 -2.76 8.95 -6.94
CA LEU A 77 -1.74 7.92 -7.15
C LEU A 77 -0.32 8.49 -7.04
N LEU A 78 -0.05 9.66 -7.60
CA LEU A 78 1.25 10.31 -7.51
C LEU A 78 1.59 10.74 -6.08
N LEU A 79 0.61 11.24 -5.31
CA LEU A 79 0.77 11.53 -3.88
C LEU A 79 1.11 10.24 -3.10
N THR A 80 0.42 9.14 -3.42
CA THR A 80 0.69 7.82 -2.83
C THR A 80 2.10 7.33 -3.19
N ALA A 81 2.52 7.50 -4.45
CA ALA A 81 3.86 7.12 -4.92
C ALA A 81 4.95 7.94 -4.22
N TRP A 82 4.77 9.26 -4.14
CA TRP A 82 5.69 10.15 -3.44
C TRP A 82 5.85 9.77 -1.97
N TYR A 83 4.74 9.48 -1.28
CA TYR A 83 4.76 9.05 0.11
C TYR A 83 5.44 7.68 0.27
N SER A 84 5.16 6.74 -0.62
CA SER A 84 5.77 5.40 -0.62
C SER A 84 7.27 5.43 -0.91
N GLU A 85 7.73 6.34 -1.78
CA GLU A 85 9.17 6.51 -2.07
C GLU A 85 9.93 7.03 -0.85
N ARG A 86 9.33 7.90 -0.03
CA ARG A 86 9.92 8.34 1.25
C ARG A 86 10.12 7.15 2.20
N GLN A 87 9.15 6.25 2.29
CA GLN A 87 9.24 5.05 3.12
C GLN A 87 10.34 4.12 2.64
N LYS A 88 10.38 3.83 1.34
CA LYS A 88 11.43 2.98 0.75
C LYS A 88 12.83 3.52 1.05
N ARG A 89 13.02 4.83 1.10
CA ARG A 89 14.31 5.45 1.48
C ARG A 89 14.66 5.20 2.95
N SER A 90 13.69 5.20 3.86
CA SER A 90 13.91 4.90 5.29
C SER A 90 14.37 3.46 5.56
N ILE A 91 14.13 2.51 4.64
CA ILE A 91 14.70 1.15 4.74
C ILE A 91 16.23 1.19 4.75
N LYS A 92 16.83 2.15 4.04
CA LYS A 92 18.31 2.30 3.98
C LYS A 92 18.90 2.84 5.29
N THR A 93 18.08 3.40 6.18
CA THR A 93 18.51 3.95 7.45
C THR A 93 18.13 3.06 8.63
N LEU A 94 17.66 1.83 8.35
CA LEU A 94 17.39 0.85 9.40
C LEU A 94 18.68 0.50 10.13
N ASP A 95 18.58 0.42 11.46
CA ASP A 95 19.70 0.05 12.31
C ASP A 95 20.17 -1.37 11.94
N HIS A 96 21.40 -1.41 11.45
CA HIS A 96 22.14 -2.61 11.11
C HIS A 96 22.82 -3.08 12.38
N GLY A 97 22.00 -3.55 13.34
CA GLY A 97 22.48 -4.06 14.61
C GLY A 97 23.65 -5.03 14.43
N THR A 98 24.34 -5.35 15.51
CA THR A 98 25.60 -6.12 15.44
C THR A 98 25.46 -7.51 14.82
N THR A 99 24.22 -8.00 14.62
CA THR A 99 23.90 -9.29 14.02
C THR A 99 22.81 -9.22 12.94
N SER A 100 22.78 -10.26 12.11
CA SER A 100 21.71 -10.57 11.14
C SER A 100 20.29 -10.55 11.73
N LEU A 101 20.15 -11.09 12.94
CA LEU A 101 18.90 -11.22 13.68
C LEU A 101 18.38 -9.84 14.10
N ASP A 102 19.27 -8.97 14.58
CA ASP A 102 18.89 -7.62 15.00
C ASP A 102 18.37 -6.79 13.82
N TYR A 103 18.97 -6.99 12.64
CA TYR A 103 18.50 -6.36 11.40
C TYR A 103 17.13 -6.89 10.94
N LEU A 104 16.88 -8.21 11.00
CA LEU A 104 15.57 -8.75 10.67
C LEU A 104 14.48 -8.25 11.63
N LYS A 105 14.79 -8.15 12.92
CA LYS A 105 13.90 -7.56 13.92
C LYS A 105 13.65 -6.08 13.68
N SER A 106 14.66 -5.31 13.27
CA SER A 106 14.49 -3.89 12.94
C SER A 106 13.62 -3.72 11.70
N LEU A 107 13.79 -4.58 10.69
CA LEU A 107 12.94 -4.63 9.50
C LEU A 107 11.49 -5.00 9.84
N ASP A 108 11.26 -6.03 10.67
CA ASP A 108 9.91 -6.46 11.08
C ASP A 108 9.16 -5.32 11.79
N ARG A 109 9.80 -4.70 12.79
CA ARG A 109 9.24 -3.53 13.49
C ARG A 109 8.92 -2.39 12.52
N TRP A 110 9.84 -2.09 11.61
CA TRP A 110 9.63 -1.06 10.61
C TRP A 110 8.46 -1.38 9.68
N LEU A 111 8.32 -2.62 9.20
CA LEU A 111 7.20 -3.04 8.35
C LEU A 111 5.87 -2.88 9.10
N LYS A 112 5.77 -3.39 10.33
CA LYS A 112 4.56 -3.29 11.15
C LYS A 112 4.15 -1.84 11.43
N ASP A 113 5.13 -0.99 11.75
CA ASP A 113 4.91 0.44 11.97
C ASP A 113 4.45 1.15 10.68
N ASN A 114 5.09 0.88 9.54
CA ASN A 114 4.68 1.45 8.24
C ASN A 114 3.28 1.01 7.85
N ILE A 115 2.92 -0.26 8.03
CA ILE A 115 1.57 -0.75 7.74
C ILE A 115 0.53 -0.04 8.61
N SER A 116 0.81 0.15 9.90
CA SER A 116 -0.09 0.85 10.82
C SER A 116 -0.26 2.33 10.47
N LYS A 117 0.85 3.03 10.18
CA LYS A 117 0.83 4.43 9.75
C LYS A 117 0.10 4.61 8.41
N ASN A 118 0.36 3.73 7.45
CA ASN A 118 -0.28 3.79 6.14
C ASN A 118 -1.77 3.49 6.19
N ALA A 119 -2.21 2.61 7.08
CA ALA A 119 -3.64 2.37 7.28
C ALA A 119 -4.39 3.65 7.68
N LYS A 120 -3.72 4.60 8.34
CA LYS A 120 -4.30 5.92 8.68
C LYS A 120 -4.14 6.93 7.54
N ILE A 121 -2.93 7.02 6.97
CA ILE A 121 -2.59 8.06 5.99
C ILE A 121 -3.09 7.72 4.59
N LEU A 122 -2.78 6.52 4.10
CA LEU A 122 -3.24 6.06 2.78
C LEU A 122 -4.67 5.54 2.82
N GLY A 123 -5.18 5.16 3.99
CA GLY A 123 -6.59 4.79 4.18
C GLY A 123 -7.57 5.88 3.69
N ILE A 124 -7.24 7.15 3.86
CA ILE A 124 -8.13 8.23 3.39
C ILE A 124 -8.29 8.29 1.87
N SER A 125 -7.41 7.62 1.11
CA SER A 125 -7.52 7.57 -0.35
C SER A 125 -8.75 6.77 -0.81
N TYR A 126 -9.20 5.74 -0.08
CA TYR A 126 -10.37 4.93 -0.49
C TYR A 126 -11.68 5.72 -0.62
N PRO A 127 -12.13 6.50 0.39
CA PRO A 127 -13.32 7.32 0.22
C PRO A 127 -13.15 8.38 -0.86
N LEU A 128 -11.93 8.91 -1.09
CA LEU A 128 -11.68 9.84 -2.18
C LEU A 128 -11.81 9.19 -3.56
N TYR A 129 -11.22 8.00 -3.76
CA TYR A 129 -11.41 7.23 -4.99
C TYR A 129 -12.88 6.90 -5.22
N PHE A 130 -13.62 6.51 -4.18
CA PHE A 130 -15.05 6.27 -4.27
C PHE A 130 -15.82 7.51 -4.74
N LEU A 131 -15.58 8.67 -4.14
CA LEU A 131 -16.22 9.93 -4.54
C LEU A 131 -15.87 10.33 -5.98
N ILE A 132 -14.63 10.09 -6.43
CA ILE A 132 -14.23 10.35 -7.82
C ILE A 132 -15.00 9.45 -8.79
N VAL A 133 -15.15 8.15 -8.47
CA VAL A 133 -15.94 7.21 -9.28
C VAL A 133 -17.41 7.61 -9.31
N ILE A 134 -18.01 7.98 -8.17
CA ILE A 134 -19.40 8.45 -8.12
C ILE A 134 -19.58 9.73 -8.94
N SER A 135 -18.62 10.66 -8.90
CA SER A 135 -18.63 11.87 -9.72
C SER A 135 -18.54 11.55 -11.23
N ALA A 136 -17.71 10.58 -11.63
CA ALA A 136 -17.63 10.12 -13.00
C ALA A 136 -18.96 9.48 -13.46
N MET A 137 -19.55 8.61 -12.62
CA MET A 137 -20.85 8.01 -12.88
C MET A 137 -21.95 9.06 -13.03
N TRP A 138 -21.95 10.09 -12.17
CA TRP A 138 -22.91 11.18 -12.27
C TRP A 138 -22.75 11.97 -13.58
N SER A 139 -21.51 12.25 -13.99
CA SER A 139 -21.22 12.93 -15.25
C SER A 139 -21.75 12.13 -16.46
N ALA A 140 -21.64 10.80 -16.43
CA ALA A 140 -22.21 9.92 -17.45
C ALA A 140 -23.75 9.89 -17.40
N TRP A 141 -24.34 9.84 -16.21
CA TRP A 141 -25.79 9.85 -16.02
C TRP A 141 -26.47 11.11 -16.60
N ASN A 142 -25.84 12.27 -16.42
CA ASN A 142 -26.35 13.56 -16.92
C ASN A 142 -26.42 13.63 -18.44
N LYS A 143 -25.57 12.87 -19.14
CA LYS A 143 -25.54 12.83 -20.61
C LYS A 143 -26.58 11.86 -21.21
N GLY A 144 -27.19 10.99 -20.40
CA GLY A 144 -28.08 9.93 -20.86
C GLY A 144 -29.58 10.22 -20.69
N PRO A 145 -30.47 9.47 -21.37
CA PRO A 145 -31.92 9.62 -21.28
C PRO A 145 -32.52 9.06 -19.98
N ILE A 146 -31.67 8.67 -19.01
CA ILE A 146 -32.09 8.01 -17.77
C ILE A 146 -32.84 9.00 -16.88
N THR A 147 -32.41 10.27 -16.88
CA THR A 147 -33.03 11.36 -16.14
C THR A 147 -34.50 11.54 -16.51
N SER A 148 -34.80 11.74 -17.79
CA SER A 148 -36.18 11.94 -18.27
C SER A 148 -37.07 10.73 -18.02
N LYS A 149 -36.55 9.51 -18.18
CA LYS A 149 -37.28 8.28 -17.85
C LYS A 149 -37.58 8.13 -16.35
N MET A 150 -36.68 8.57 -15.48
CA MET A 150 -36.88 8.51 -14.03
C MET A 150 -37.90 9.54 -13.54
N TYR A 151 -37.89 10.76 -14.10
CA TYR A 151 -38.91 11.78 -13.81
C TYR A 151 -40.32 11.32 -14.19
N GLN A 152 -40.47 10.66 -15.35
CA GLN A 152 -41.77 10.14 -15.80
C GLN A 152 -42.28 8.97 -14.94
N LYS A 153 -41.37 8.11 -14.47
CA LYS A 153 -41.74 6.90 -13.73
C LYS A 153 -41.97 7.16 -12.24
N TYR A 154 -41.30 8.16 -11.67
CA TYR A 154 -41.34 8.47 -10.23
C TYR A 154 -41.48 9.98 -10.01
N PRO A 155 -42.65 10.57 -10.30
CA PRO A 155 -42.86 12.02 -10.19
C PRO A 155 -42.78 12.55 -8.75
N ASP A 156 -43.10 11.72 -7.75
CA ASP A 156 -43.12 12.10 -6.33
C ASP A 156 -41.74 12.06 -5.66
N VAL A 157 -40.69 11.62 -6.38
CA VAL A 157 -39.33 11.54 -5.84
C VAL A 157 -38.68 12.92 -5.86
N ILE A 158 -38.04 13.31 -4.77
CA ILE A 158 -37.27 14.54 -4.69
C ILE A 158 -35.95 14.34 -5.45
N PHE A 159 -35.66 15.23 -6.40
CA PHE A 159 -34.42 15.25 -7.17
C PHE A 159 -33.53 16.44 -6.78
N ILE A 160 -32.21 16.21 -6.77
CA ILE A 160 -31.20 17.27 -6.75
C ILE A 160 -30.51 17.23 -8.11
N GLY A 161 -30.82 18.21 -8.95
CA GLY A 161 -30.44 18.22 -10.36
C GLY A 161 -31.10 17.06 -11.13
N SER A 162 -30.28 16.12 -11.57
CA SER A 162 -30.65 14.94 -12.37
C SER A 162 -30.73 13.63 -11.56
N VAL A 163 -30.40 13.69 -10.27
CA VAL A 163 -30.19 12.52 -9.42
C VAL A 163 -31.18 12.55 -8.25
N PRO A 164 -31.89 11.44 -7.96
CA PRO A 164 -32.77 11.36 -6.80
C PRO A 164 -32.04 11.59 -5.48
N LEU A 165 -32.72 12.24 -4.52
CA LEU A 165 -32.19 12.53 -3.18
C LEU A 165 -31.70 11.27 -2.46
N PHE A 166 -32.40 10.14 -2.59
CA PHE A 166 -32.01 8.90 -1.93
C PHE A 166 -30.65 8.38 -2.43
N VAL A 167 -30.25 8.64 -3.68
CA VAL A 167 -28.92 8.25 -4.20
C VAL A 167 -27.82 9.06 -3.51
N TRP A 168 -28.06 10.34 -3.23
CA TRP A 168 -27.14 11.18 -2.45
C TRP A 168 -27.01 10.68 -1.02
N ILE A 169 -28.12 10.30 -0.39
CA ILE A 169 -28.12 9.72 0.96
C ILE A 169 -27.32 8.41 0.96
N ILE A 170 -27.57 7.50 0.02
CA ILE A 170 -26.83 6.23 -0.11
C ILE A 170 -25.34 6.50 -0.33
N THR A 171 -24.99 7.43 -1.20
CA THR A 171 -23.59 7.81 -1.46
C THR A 171 -22.91 8.32 -0.20
N GLY A 172 -23.59 9.18 0.58
CA GLY A 172 -23.09 9.70 1.85
C GLY A 172 -22.85 8.59 2.87
N VAL A 173 -23.84 7.71 3.06
CA VAL A 173 -23.72 6.55 3.96
C VAL A 173 -22.60 5.61 3.51
N ALA A 174 -22.52 5.29 2.22
CA ALA A 174 -21.47 4.45 1.67
C ALA A 174 -20.08 5.06 1.88
N THR A 175 -19.93 6.37 1.68
CA THR A 175 -18.67 7.09 1.89
C THR A 175 -18.24 7.04 3.35
N LEU A 176 -19.17 7.23 4.29
CA LEU A 176 -18.90 7.13 5.73
C LEU A 176 -18.51 5.70 6.13
N LEU A 177 -19.16 4.67 5.58
CA LEU A 177 -18.80 3.28 5.79
C LEU A 177 -17.39 2.98 5.26
N ILE A 178 -17.08 3.42 4.04
CA ILE A 178 -15.74 3.25 3.45
C ILE A 178 -14.68 3.98 4.29
N LEU A 179 -14.97 5.19 4.75
CA LEU A 179 -14.08 5.94 5.64
C LEU A 179 -13.84 5.18 6.95
N TYR A 180 -14.88 4.66 7.58
CA TYR A 180 -14.80 3.87 8.81
C TYR A 180 -13.97 2.58 8.63
N PHE A 181 -14.14 1.88 7.50
CA PHE A 181 -13.42 0.64 7.20
C PHE A 181 -12.09 0.84 6.48
N SER A 182 -11.73 2.06 6.08
CA SER A 182 -10.57 2.37 5.25
C SER A 182 -9.25 1.77 5.75
N GLY A 183 -8.96 1.90 7.05
CA GLY A 183 -7.74 1.32 7.62
C GLY A 183 -7.75 -0.22 7.65
N ARG A 184 -8.93 -0.86 7.71
CA ARG A 184 -9.06 -2.32 7.60
C ARG A 184 -8.86 -2.77 6.16
N ILE A 185 -9.46 -2.06 5.19
CA ILE A 185 -9.29 -2.29 3.75
C ILE A 185 -7.80 -2.21 3.40
N TYR A 186 -7.10 -1.15 3.84
CA TYR A 186 -5.66 -1.00 3.62
C TYR A 186 -4.85 -2.21 4.10
N ARG A 187 -5.07 -2.64 5.36
CA ARG A 187 -4.34 -3.78 5.92
C ARG A 187 -4.62 -5.07 5.17
N TRP A 188 -5.86 -5.25 4.72
CA TRP A 188 -6.25 -6.40 3.91
C TRP A 188 -5.51 -6.41 2.57
N GLU A 189 -5.48 -5.28 1.84
CA GLU A 189 -4.73 -5.16 0.58
C GLU A 189 -3.22 -5.40 0.76
N VAL A 190 -2.61 -4.84 1.81
CA VAL A 190 -1.21 -5.14 2.12
C VAL A 190 -1.01 -6.61 2.39
N ARG A 191 -1.90 -7.26 3.15
CA ARG A 191 -1.77 -8.69 3.45
C ARG A 191 -1.89 -9.56 2.20
N LEU A 192 -2.74 -9.19 1.24
CA LEU A 192 -2.85 -9.87 -0.04
C LEU A 192 -1.53 -9.82 -0.83
N MET A 193 -0.88 -8.67 -0.85
CA MET A 193 0.37 -8.49 -1.60
C MET A 193 1.61 -9.01 -0.86
N TYR A 194 1.71 -8.74 0.44
CA TYR A 194 2.93 -8.90 1.24
C TYR A 194 2.86 -10.03 2.28
N GLY A 195 1.69 -10.63 2.54
CA GLY A 195 1.48 -11.58 3.63
C GLY A 195 2.52 -12.69 3.68
N ARG A 196 2.77 -13.38 2.56
CA ARG A 196 3.78 -14.45 2.48
C ARG A 196 5.20 -14.01 2.88
N VAL A 197 5.57 -12.76 2.63
CA VAL A 197 6.90 -12.24 2.97
C VAL A 197 6.97 -11.83 4.43
N LEU A 198 5.88 -11.29 4.98
CA LEU A 198 5.75 -11.00 6.41
C LEU A 198 5.82 -12.29 7.23
N ASP A 199 5.04 -13.31 6.84
CA ASP A 199 5.03 -14.60 7.53
C ASP A 199 6.43 -15.25 7.50
N LYS A 200 7.12 -15.20 6.34
CA LYS A 200 8.48 -15.75 6.21
C LYS A 200 9.52 -14.97 7.02
N LEU A 201 9.33 -13.67 7.19
CA LEU A 201 10.19 -12.83 8.03
C LEU A 201 10.04 -13.24 9.51
N GLU A 202 8.81 -13.37 10.00
CA GLU A 202 8.52 -13.80 11.37
C GLU A 202 9.04 -15.21 11.66
N GLU A 203 8.82 -16.17 10.75
CA GLU A 203 9.33 -17.53 10.85
C GLU A 203 10.86 -17.55 10.96
N THR A 204 11.55 -16.77 10.12
CA THR A 204 13.03 -16.74 10.10
C THR A 204 13.59 -16.12 11.38
N ILE A 205 12.94 -15.08 11.91
CA ILE A 205 13.34 -14.48 13.20
C ILE A 205 13.20 -15.52 14.32
N ALA A 206 12.07 -16.23 14.39
CA ALA A 206 11.81 -17.23 15.42
C ALA A 206 12.79 -18.41 15.37
N GLU A 207 13.16 -18.88 14.18
CA GLU A 207 14.19 -19.92 14.00
C GLU A 207 15.55 -19.48 14.54
N MET A 208 15.97 -18.26 14.19
CA MET A 208 17.27 -17.71 14.62
C MET A 208 17.33 -17.43 16.13
N GLU A 209 16.21 -17.04 16.75
CA GLU A 209 16.12 -16.89 18.20
C GLU A 209 16.27 -18.23 18.93
N LYS A 210 15.61 -19.29 18.44
CA LYS A 210 15.75 -20.64 19.01
C LYS A 210 17.19 -21.14 18.95
N LEU A 211 17.85 -20.94 17.81
CA LEU A 211 19.24 -21.37 17.63
C LEU A 211 20.25 -20.58 18.47
N LYS A 212 19.92 -19.35 18.90
CA LYS A 212 20.76 -18.55 19.81
C LYS A 212 20.61 -18.99 21.28
N GLN A 213 19.50 -19.65 21.63
CA GLN A 213 19.18 -20.08 22.99
C GLN A 213 19.60 -21.53 23.29
N GLY A 214 19.85 -22.35 22.26
CA GLY A 214 20.34 -23.73 22.38
C GLY A 214 21.81 -23.84 22.04
#